data_AF-A0A540R9K5-F1
#
_entry.id   AF-A0A540R9K5-F1
#
_cell.length_a   1.000
_cell.length_b   1.000
_cell.length_c   1.000
_cell.angle_alpha   90.00
_cell.angle_beta   90.00
_cell.angle_gamma   90.00
#
_symmetry.space_group_name_H-M   'P 1'
#
loop_
_entity.id
_entity.type
_entity.pdbx_description
1 polymer ?
#
loop_
_entity_poly.entity_id
_entity_poly.type
_entity_poly.pdbx_seq_one_letter_code
_entity_poly.pdbx_strand_id
1 'polypeptide(L)'
;MVSSKKTGSATARSSESGWPLIAGVVLLAGIVLAAVGFVAWTVWGGGKNSNAERSTVVVTQTASGQGEEAAVPTDEPESESSAPSATSVVPTSTVEASAETGMPEGLTQSGWSGTTAVCGDGETLAFAGRGPDGAAVVCASGGEYIYHSALFGGSLTNTAYLEGPTFYVPTDDSLITVSDGGFGVRQGGARVAGGEFTESWRAQG
;
A
#
# COMPACT_ATOMS: atom_id res chain seq x y z
N MET A 1 -52.21 65.07 -37.17
CA MET A 1 -53.48 64.52 -36.66
C MET A 1 -53.40 62.99 -36.70
N VAL A 2 -54.04 62.32 -35.72
CA VAL A 2 -53.91 60.89 -35.31
C VAL A 2 -52.58 60.61 -34.58
N SER A 3 -52.47 60.42 -33.25
CA SER A 3 -53.28 59.86 -32.15
C SER A 3 -53.24 58.34 -31.99
N SER A 4 -52.70 57.93 -30.81
CA SER A 4 -52.85 56.65 -30.07
C SER A 4 -52.10 55.43 -30.64
N LYS A 5 -51.40 54.59 -29.85
CA LYS A 5 -51.84 53.97 -28.60
C LYS A 5 -50.64 53.48 -27.75
N LYS A 6 -50.73 53.67 -26.44
CA LYS A 6 -49.86 53.14 -25.38
C LYS A 6 -50.45 51.82 -24.87
N THR A 7 -49.63 50.77 -24.77
CA THR A 7 -49.73 49.56 -23.90
C THR A 7 -48.55 48.66 -24.35
N GLY A 8 -47.53 48.34 -23.57
CA GLY A 8 -47.59 47.74 -22.24
C GLY A 8 -47.62 46.21 -22.41
N SER A 9 -46.45 45.56 -22.39
CA SER A 9 -46.32 44.13 -22.12
C SER A 9 -44.94 43.87 -21.55
N ALA A 10 -44.88 43.88 -20.21
CA ALA A 10 -43.83 43.20 -19.49
C ALA A 10 -43.95 41.71 -19.79
N THR A 11 -42.86 41.06 -20.18
CA THR A 11 -42.76 39.60 -20.09
C THR A 11 -41.35 39.24 -19.67
N ALA A 12 -41.27 38.99 -18.36
CA ALA A 12 -40.44 37.99 -17.68
C ALA A 12 -38.99 37.81 -18.15
N ARG A 13 -38.05 38.34 -17.34
CA ARG A 13 -36.88 37.53 -16.97
C ARG A 13 -37.40 36.33 -16.18
N SER A 14 -37.56 35.19 -16.84
CA SER A 14 -37.73 33.92 -16.13
C SER A 14 -36.34 33.36 -15.83
N SER A 15 -35.92 33.60 -14.60
CA SER A 15 -34.86 32.87 -13.93
C SER A 15 -35.43 31.51 -13.53
N GLU A 16 -35.28 30.50 -14.38
CA GLU A 16 -35.61 29.11 -14.03
C GLU A 16 -34.31 28.32 -13.82
N SER A 17 -33.67 28.66 -12.71
CA SER A 17 -32.83 27.76 -11.93
C SER A 17 -33.71 26.61 -11.39
N GLY A 18 -33.40 25.36 -11.74
CA GLY A 18 -33.86 24.23 -10.91
C GLY A 18 -34.15 22.90 -11.60
N TRP A 19 -34.15 22.79 -12.92
CA TRP A 19 -34.64 21.58 -13.61
C TRP A 19 -33.64 20.65 -14.33
N PRO A 20 -32.29 20.73 -14.14
CA PRO A 20 -31.41 19.60 -14.47
C PRO A 20 -30.99 18.78 -13.25
N LEU A 21 -31.11 19.29 -12.02
CA LEU A 21 -30.62 18.61 -10.81
C LEU A 21 -31.57 17.51 -10.32
N ILE A 22 -32.88 17.70 -10.47
CA ILE A 22 -33.89 16.72 -9.99
C ILE A 22 -33.85 15.43 -10.82
N ALA A 23 -33.60 15.55 -12.13
CA ALA A 23 -33.44 14.39 -13.02
C ALA A 23 -32.18 13.56 -12.68
N GLY A 24 -31.09 14.22 -12.28
CA GLY A 24 -29.86 13.54 -11.85
C GLY A 24 -30.01 12.77 -10.54
N VAL A 25 -30.76 13.32 -9.57
CA VAL A 25 -30.97 12.69 -8.25
C VAL A 25 -31.86 11.43 -8.35
N VAL A 26 -32.91 11.45 -9.17
CA VAL A 26 -33.80 10.28 -9.36
C VAL A 26 -33.05 9.14 -10.06
N LEU A 27 -32.17 9.46 -11.01
CA LEU A 27 -31.38 8.46 -11.74
C LEU A 27 -30.31 7.80 -10.83
N LEU A 28 -29.68 8.58 -9.95
CA LEU A 28 -28.76 8.06 -8.93
C LEU A 28 -29.47 7.16 -7.90
N ALA A 29 -30.66 7.54 -7.42
CA ALA A 29 -31.41 6.74 -6.45
C ALA A 29 -31.81 5.36 -7.02
N GLY A 30 -32.14 5.28 -8.31
CA GLY A 30 -32.47 4.00 -8.97
C GLY A 30 -31.28 3.04 -9.07
N ILE A 31 -30.08 3.56 -9.35
CA ILE A 31 -28.84 2.75 -9.44
C ILE A 31 -28.47 2.17 -8.08
N VAL A 32 -28.61 2.97 -7.01
CA VAL A 32 -28.31 2.53 -5.64
C VAL A 32 -29.25 1.39 -5.20
N LEU A 33 -30.54 1.48 -5.50
CA LEU A 33 -31.50 0.42 -5.15
C LEU A 33 -31.26 -0.89 -5.93
N ALA A 34 -30.86 -0.81 -7.19
CA ALA A 34 -30.51 -1.99 -7.99
C ALA A 34 -29.24 -2.69 -7.46
N ALA A 35 -28.23 -1.92 -7.02
CA ALA A 35 -27.01 -2.47 -6.46
C ALA A 35 -27.26 -3.18 -5.11
N VAL A 36 -28.07 -2.59 -4.22
CA VAL A 36 -28.40 -3.21 -2.92
C VAL A 36 -29.24 -4.48 -3.12
N GLY A 37 -30.18 -4.48 -4.07
CA GLY A 37 -30.97 -5.67 -4.40
C GLY A 37 -30.12 -6.83 -4.96
N PHE A 38 -29.12 -6.52 -5.79
CA PHE A 38 -28.19 -7.53 -6.33
C PHE A 38 -27.29 -8.12 -5.24
N VAL A 39 -26.74 -7.28 -4.36
CA VAL A 39 -25.91 -7.74 -3.24
C VAL A 39 -26.72 -8.61 -2.27
N ALA A 40 -27.96 -8.22 -1.94
CA ALA A 40 -28.82 -9.02 -1.08
C ALA A 40 -29.16 -10.40 -1.69
N TRP A 41 -29.34 -10.49 -3.01
CA TRP A 41 -29.58 -11.77 -3.68
C TRP A 41 -28.36 -12.70 -3.66
N THR A 42 -27.15 -12.14 -3.86
CA THR A 42 -25.91 -12.94 -3.81
C THR A 42 -25.53 -13.42 -2.41
N VAL A 43 -25.86 -12.65 -1.37
CA VAL A 43 -25.48 -12.96 0.02
C VAL A 43 -26.48 -13.92 0.69
N TRP A 44 -27.76 -13.90 0.34
CA TRP A 44 -28.78 -14.72 1.03
C TRP A 44 -29.52 -15.75 0.16
N GLY A 45 -29.36 -15.72 -1.17
CA GLY A 45 -30.21 -16.47 -2.10
C GLY A 45 -29.54 -17.62 -2.88
N GLY A 46 -28.40 -18.15 -2.45
CA GLY A 46 -27.60 -19.12 -3.23
C GLY A 46 -27.37 -20.46 -2.52
N GLY A 47 -28.42 -21.16 -2.11
CA GLY A 47 -28.31 -22.49 -1.50
C GLY A 47 -28.43 -23.64 -2.50
N LYS A 48 -27.40 -24.51 -2.51
CA LYS A 48 -27.35 -25.95 -2.88
C LYS A 48 -27.15 -26.35 -4.34
N ASN A 49 -25.93 -26.79 -4.65
CA ASN A 49 -25.70 -28.08 -5.31
C ASN A 49 -24.38 -28.72 -4.82
N SER A 50 -24.49 -30.03 -4.65
CA SER A 50 -23.64 -30.92 -3.85
C SER A 50 -22.25 -31.13 -4.44
N ASN A 51 -21.21 -31.03 -3.60
CA ASN A 51 -19.92 -31.61 -3.90
C ASN A 51 -19.81 -33.00 -3.29
N ALA A 52 -19.37 -33.90 -4.15
CA ALA A 52 -19.22 -35.32 -3.94
C ALA A 52 -18.09 -35.68 -2.98
N GLU A 53 -18.26 -36.86 -2.40
CA GLU A 53 -17.29 -37.73 -1.75
C GLU A 53 -15.80 -37.42 -1.97
N ARG A 54 -15.04 -37.33 -0.88
CA ARG A 54 -13.83 -38.14 -0.75
C ARG A 54 -13.53 -38.50 0.70
N SER A 55 -13.47 -39.80 0.88
CA SER A 55 -13.15 -40.63 2.04
C SER A 55 -11.73 -40.43 2.59
N THR A 56 -11.61 -40.63 3.93
CA THR A 56 -10.49 -41.21 4.72
C THR A 56 -9.12 -40.50 4.63
N VAL A 57 -8.43 -40.17 5.74
CA VAL A 57 -7.77 -41.11 6.66
C VAL A 57 -7.56 -40.50 8.05
N VAL A 58 -7.82 -41.35 9.05
CA VAL A 58 -7.55 -41.23 10.49
C VAL A 58 -6.04 -41.20 10.77
N VAL A 59 -5.55 -40.22 11.55
CA VAL A 59 -4.29 -40.35 12.30
C VAL A 59 -4.46 -39.77 13.72
N THR A 60 -4.80 -40.69 14.62
CA THR A 60 -4.31 -40.88 16.00
C THR A 60 -3.95 -39.65 16.85
N GLN A 61 -4.85 -39.31 17.78
CA GLN A 61 -4.49 -38.64 19.04
C GLN A 61 -3.62 -39.56 19.90
N THR A 62 -2.55 -39.03 20.48
CA THR A 62 -1.92 -39.60 21.66
C THR A 62 -1.60 -38.48 22.62
N ALA A 63 -2.24 -38.53 23.78
CA ALA A 63 -2.02 -37.67 24.93
C ALA A 63 -1.18 -38.41 25.98
N SER A 64 -0.29 -37.69 26.67
CA SER A 64 0.30 -37.90 28.02
C SER A 64 1.69 -37.27 28.02
N GLY A 65 2.21 -36.54 29.01
CA GLY A 65 1.84 -36.20 30.39
C GLY A 65 3.12 -35.58 31.00
N GLN A 66 3.05 -34.38 31.60
CA GLN A 66 3.19 -34.10 33.05
C GLN A 66 4.64 -34.07 33.64
N GLY A 67 4.95 -32.99 34.39
CA GLY A 67 6.07 -32.81 35.34
C GLY A 67 6.83 -31.48 35.11
N GLU A 68 6.45 -30.34 35.70
CA GLU A 68 6.70 -29.86 37.09
C GLU A 68 8.18 -29.52 37.37
N GLU A 69 8.51 -28.22 37.54
CA GLU A 69 9.04 -27.63 38.80
C GLU A 69 9.95 -26.36 38.62
N ALA A 70 9.49 -25.28 39.26
CA ALA A 70 10.19 -24.23 40.04
C ALA A 70 11.09 -23.10 39.42
N ALA A 71 10.65 -21.88 39.79
CA ALA A 71 11.39 -20.77 40.44
C ALA A 71 12.08 -19.64 39.60
N VAL A 72 11.40 -18.49 39.60
CA VAL A 72 11.88 -17.07 39.46
C VAL A 72 12.43 -16.58 40.84
N PRO A 73 13.02 -15.36 41.06
CA PRO A 73 13.39 -14.22 40.18
C PRO A 73 14.78 -13.58 40.55
N THR A 74 15.02 -12.29 40.21
CA THR A 74 16.07 -11.33 40.70
C THR A 74 17.14 -11.03 39.62
N ASP A 75 17.53 -9.81 39.23
CA ASP A 75 17.38 -8.43 39.71
C ASP A 75 17.61 -7.46 38.53
N GLU A 76 16.92 -6.32 38.54
CA GLU A 76 17.29 -5.08 37.82
C GLU A 76 18.17 -4.23 38.77
N PRO A 77 19.05 -3.34 38.28
CA PRO A 77 18.73 -1.94 38.54
C PRO A 77 19.08 -0.95 37.41
N GLU A 78 18.23 0.07 37.34
CA GLU A 78 18.40 1.37 36.68
C GLU A 78 19.79 2.00 36.85
N SER A 79 20.25 2.71 35.82
CA SER A 79 21.01 3.96 36.01
C SER A 79 20.79 4.91 34.85
N GLU A 80 19.98 5.92 35.15
CA GLU A 80 19.82 7.20 34.47
C GLU A 80 21.17 7.95 34.40
N SER A 81 21.56 8.46 33.23
CA SER A 81 22.55 9.55 33.16
C SER A 81 22.50 10.33 31.84
N SER A 82 21.93 11.54 31.95
CA SER A 82 22.34 12.81 31.35
C SER A 82 22.61 12.91 29.83
N ALA A 83 21.69 13.61 29.13
CA ALA A 83 22.02 14.54 28.05
C ALA A 83 22.20 15.97 28.65
N PRO A 84 22.63 17.04 27.94
CA PRO A 84 22.86 17.16 26.49
C PRO A 84 24.09 18.01 26.06
N SER A 85 24.27 18.10 24.73
CA SER A 85 25.01 19.12 23.95
C SER A 85 26.51 18.92 23.69
N ALA A 86 26.84 18.60 22.43
CA ALA A 86 27.69 19.45 21.58
C ALA A 86 27.73 18.91 20.14
N THR A 87 27.28 19.75 19.20
CA THR A 87 27.72 19.84 17.80
C THR A 87 27.91 18.53 17.02
N SER A 88 26.85 18.09 16.34
CA SER A 88 26.98 17.14 15.23
C SER A 88 27.49 17.90 14.00
N VAL A 89 28.81 17.84 13.80
CA VAL A 89 29.46 18.23 12.54
C VAL A 89 29.09 17.14 11.54
N VAL A 90 28.37 17.53 10.48
CA VAL A 90 28.08 16.71 9.31
C VAL A 90 29.39 16.05 8.81
N PRO A 91 29.53 14.72 8.80
CA PRO A 91 30.41 14.10 7.84
C PRO A 91 29.64 14.04 6.52
N THR A 92 30.05 14.86 5.57
CA THR A 92 29.85 14.59 4.15
C THR A 92 30.58 13.28 3.86
N SER A 93 29.92 12.14 4.09
CA SER A 93 30.37 10.87 3.55
C SER A 93 29.95 10.84 2.08
N THR A 94 30.80 11.41 1.23
CA THR A 94 30.87 10.99 -0.17
C THR A 94 31.41 9.57 -0.16
N VAL A 95 30.53 8.58 0.02
CA VAL A 95 30.87 7.20 -0.29
C VAL A 95 30.93 7.13 -1.80
N GLU A 96 32.14 6.98 -2.35
CA GLU A 96 32.33 6.61 -3.75
C GLU A 96 31.62 5.27 -3.97
N ALA A 97 30.46 5.34 -4.62
CA ALA A 97 29.71 4.17 -5.04
C ALA A 97 30.58 3.41 -6.05
N SER A 98 31.15 2.28 -5.63
CA SER A 98 31.55 1.25 -6.57
C SER A 98 30.27 0.81 -7.29
N ALA A 99 30.05 1.35 -8.48
CA ALA A 99 28.95 0.96 -9.32
C ALA A 99 29.13 -0.52 -9.68
N GLU A 100 28.38 -1.39 -9.02
CA GLU A 100 28.27 -2.76 -9.50
C GLU A 100 27.65 -2.74 -10.90
N THR A 101 28.27 -3.50 -11.79
CA THR A 101 27.92 -3.54 -13.21
C THR A 101 26.42 -3.83 -13.37
N GLY A 102 25.67 -2.90 -13.96
CA GLY A 102 24.23 -3.05 -14.22
C GLY A 102 23.30 -2.25 -13.30
N MET A 103 23.81 -1.49 -12.32
CA MET A 103 22.97 -0.54 -11.57
C MET A 103 22.59 0.68 -12.44
N PRO A 104 21.31 1.10 -12.45
CA PRO A 104 20.87 2.34 -13.08
C PRO A 104 21.54 3.59 -12.49
N GLU A 105 21.49 4.70 -13.22
CA GLU A 105 22.07 5.97 -12.75
C GLU A 105 21.38 6.44 -11.46
N GLY A 106 22.18 6.86 -10.48
CA GLY A 106 21.68 7.31 -9.18
C GLY A 106 21.25 6.18 -8.23
N LEU A 107 21.31 4.91 -8.65
CA LEU A 107 21.22 3.77 -7.75
C LEU A 107 22.59 3.46 -7.15
N THR A 108 22.62 3.18 -5.85
CA THR A 108 23.81 2.73 -5.12
C THR A 108 23.50 1.41 -4.41
N GLN A 109 24.52 0.79 -3.79
CA GLN A 109 24.32 -0.38 -2.94
C GLN A 109 23.39 -0.13 -1.73
N SER A 110 23.18 1.14 -1.36
CA SER A 110 22.26 1.53 -0.31
C SER A 110 20.89 1.95 -0.83
N GLY A 111 20.64 1.96 -2.15
CA GLY A 111 19.37 2.41 -2.73
C GLY A 111 19.48 3.71 -3.53
N TRP A 112 18.34 4.38 -3.72
CA TRP A 112 18.21 5.50 -4.65
C TRP A 112 18.67 6.83 -4.04
N SER A 113 19.69 7.42 -4.66
CA SER A 113 20.26 8.71 -4.26
C SER A 113 19.21 9.83 -4.26
N GLY A 114 19.23 10.66 -3.23
CA GLY A 114 18.32 11.81 -3.09
C GLY A 114 16.88 11.44 -2.73
N THR A 115 16.63 10.22 -2.25
CA THR A 115 15.30 9.76 -1.82
C THR A 115 15.38 9.06 -0.45
N THR A 116 14.23 8.77 0.16
CA THR A 116 14.13 7.91 1.36
C THR A 116 14.05 6.42 1.03
N ALA A 117 14.06 6.05 -0.25
CA ALA A 117 14.09 4.66 -0.71
C ALA A 117 15.54 4.15 -0.65
N VAL A 118 16.04 4.00 0.57
CA VAL A 118 17.39 3.54 0.89
C VAL A 118 17.34 2.48 1.98
N CYS A 119 18.26 1.52 1.90
CA CYS A 119 18.49 0.51 2.92
C CYS A 119 19.18 1.11 4.15
N GLY A 120 18.88 0.55 5.31
CA GLY A 120 19.53 0.88 6.58
C GLY A 120 20.94 0.31 6.70
N ASP A 121 21.61 0.66 7.80
CA ASP A 121 22.94 0.15 8.12
C ASP A 121 22.90 -1.38 8.33
N GLY A 122 23.80 -2.10 7.66
CA GLY A 122 23.90 -3.57 7.75
C GLY A 122 22.90 -4.33 6.89
N GLU A 123 22.03 -3.64 6.16
CA GLU A 123 21.13 -4.24 5.18
C GLU A 123 21.78 -4.28 3.79
N THR A 124 21.38 -5.25 2.97
CA THR A 124 21.88 -5.37 1.58
C THR A 124 20.75 -5.13 0.59
N LEU A 125 20.97 -4.28 -0.42
CA LEU A 125 19.97 -4.03 -1.45
C LEU A 125 19.67 -5.31 -2.26
N ALA A 126 18.42 -5.76 -2.22
CA ALA A 126 17.95 -6.93 -2.97
C ALA A 126 17.18 -6.55 -4.23
N PHE A 127 16.44 -5.44 -4.18
CA PHE A 127 15.68 -4.89 -5.30
C PHE A 127 15.59 -3.37 -5.21
N ALA A 128 15.54 -2.72 -6.37
CA ALA A 128 15.28 -1.30 -6.49
C ALA A 128 14.41 -1.02 -7.72
N GLY A 129 13.44 -0.13 -7.57
CA GLY A 129 12.59 0.35 -8.65
C GLY A 129 12.38 1.86 -8.55
N ARG A 130 12.38 2.56 -9.69
CA ARG A 130 12.12 3.99 -9.78
C ARG A 130 11.25 4.31 -10.99
N GLY A 131 10.33 5.23 -10.79
CA GLY A 131 9.42 5.71 -11.83
C GLY A 131 8.87 7.10 -11.52
N PRO A 132 7.85 7.56 -12.28
CA PRO A 132 7.27 8.89 -12.12
C PRO A 132 6.66 9.13 -10.74
N ASP A 133 6.11 8.07 -10.12
CA ASP A 133 5.47 8.15 -8.80
C ASP A 133 6.48 8.10 -7.64
N GLY A 134 7.77 7.93 -7.93
CA GLY A 134 8.84 7.93 -6.94
C GLY A 134 9.72 6.69 -7.01
N ALA A 135 10.28 6.30 -5.87
CA ALA A 135 11.25 5.21 -5.77
C ALA A 135 10.90 4.24 -4.65
N ALA A 136 11.30 2.98 -4.82
CA ALA A 136 11.19 1.94 -3.81
C ALA A 136 12.42 1.02 -3.85
N VAL A 137 12.76 0.47 -2.70
CA VAL A 137 13.80 -0.55 -2.53
C VAL A 137 13.31 -1.64 -1.61
N VAL A 138 13.87 -2.84 -1.79
CA VAL A 138 13.75 -3.94 -0.84
C VAL A 138 15.16 -4.34 -0.43
N CYS A 139 15.37 -4.41 0.88
CA CYS A 139 16.64 -4.65 1.53
C CYS A 139 16.58 -5.98 2.27
N ALA A 140 17.59 -6.81 2.12
CA ALA A 140 17.73 -8.05 2.87
C ALA A 140 18.47 -7.77 4.19
N SER A 141 17.91 -8.24 5.31
CA SER A 141 18.47 -8.10 6.65
C SER A 141 18.19 -9.35 7.46
N GLY A 142 19.23 -10.07 7.90
CA GLY A 142 19.08 -11.22 8.81
C GLY A 142 18.19 -12.38 8.30
N GLY A 143 17.95 -12.49 6.98
CA GLY A 143 17.05 -13.48 6.38
C GLY A 143 15.62 -12.97 6.14
N GLU A 144 15.32 -11.73 6.53
CA GLU A 144 14.08 -11.04 6.24
C GLU A 144 14.27 -10.01 5.12
N TYR A 145 13.16 -9.55 4.54
CA TYR A 145 13.16 -8.43 3.61
C TYR A 145 12.47 -7.22 4.24
N ILE A 146 13.08 -6.06 4.11
CA ILE A 146 12.52 -4.77 4.54
C ILE A 146 12.32 -3.90 3.31
N TYR A 147 11.09 -3.45 3.11
CA TYR A 147 10.71 -2.53 2.06
C TYR A 147 10.87 -1.09 2.54
N HIS A 148 11.50 -0.25 1.73
CA HIS A 148 11.58 1.20 1.94
C HIS A 148 11.09 1.91 0.68
N SER A 149 10.32 2.97 0.86
CA SER A 149 9.78 3.71 -0.27
C SER A 149 9.78 5.22 -0.08
N ALA A 150 9.75 5.88 -1.22
CA ALA A 150 9.58 7.31 -1.42
C ALA A 150 8.56 7.47 -2.56
N LEU A 151 7.33 6.98 -2.36
CA LEU A 151 6.27 6.95 -3.38
C LEU A 151 5.18 7.99 -3.07
N PHE A 152 4.64 8.61 -4.12
CA PHE A 152 3.58 9.63 -4.03
C PHE A 152 3.92 10.81 -3.10
N GLY A 153 5.20 11.13 -2.94
CA GLY A 153 5.68 12.20 -2.04
C GLY A 153 5.67 11.83 -0.56
N GLY A 154 5.35 10.59 -0.20
CA GLY A 154 5.47 10.04 1.15
C GLY A 154 6.52 8.95 1.24
N SER A 155 6.78 8.50 2.46
CA SER A 155 7.67 7.37 2.73
C SER A 155 6.97 6.30 3.54
N LEU A 156 7.27 5.04 3.23
CA LEU A 156 6.82 3.89 4.00
C LEU A 156 7.99 2.91 4.15
N THR A 157 8.16 2.43 5.37
CA THR A 157 9.03 1.30 5.69
C THR A 157 8.20 0.21 6.31
N ASN A 158 8.35 -1.02 5.83
CA ASN A 158 7.67 -2.18 6.41
C ASN A 158 8.38 -3.49 6.05
N THR A 159 8.09 -4.57 6.76
CA THR A 159 8.59 -5.89 6.36
C THR A 159 7.93 -6.35 5.07
N ALA A 160 8.66 -7.17 4.32
CA ALA A 160 8.22 -7.74 3.07
C ALA A 160 8.55 -9.24 3.02
N TYR A 161 7.85 -9.95 2.16
CA TYR A 161 8.17 -11.33 1.83
C TYR A 161 8.15 -11.52 0.32
N LEU A 162 8.90 -12.51 -0.16
CA LEU A 162 9.05 -12.78 -1.58
C LEU A 162 8.27 -14.05 -1.95
N GLU A 163 7.35 -13.95 -2.91
CA GLU A 163 6.72 -15.12 -3.55
C GLU A 163 6.90 -15.04 -5.07
N GLY A 164 7.63 -16.01 -5.62
CA GLY A 164 8.04 -15.97 -7.03
C GLY A 164 8.90 -14.72 -7.31
N PRO A 165 8.59 -13.93 -8.36
CA PRO A 165 9.33 -12.70 -8.66
C PRO A 165 8.81 -11.46 -7.91
N THR A 166 7.75 -11.58 -7.10
CA THR A 166 7.04 -10.42 -6.54
C THR A 166 7.26 -10.32 -5.05
N PHE A 167 7.66 -9.13 -4.58
CA PHE A 167 7.65 -8.81 -3.16
C PHE A 167 6.25 -8.36 -2.73
N TYR A 168 5.86 -8.80 -1.56
CA TYR A 168 4.59 -8.47 -0.93
C TYR A 168 4.88 -7.78 0.39
N VAL A 169 4.30 -6.60 0.56
CA VAL A 169 4.48 -5.74 1.73
C VAL A 169 3.11 -5.62 2.40
N PRO A 170 2.82 -6.43 3.44
CA PRO A 170 1.59 -6.30 4.19
C PRO A 170 1.58 -4.97 4.95
N THR A 171 0.42 -4.34 5.00
CA THR A 171 0.12 -3.18 5.87
C THR A 171 -1.17 -3.49 6.63
N ASP A 172 -1.62 -2.61 7.53
CA ASP A 172 -2.80 -2.87 8.36
C ASP A 172 -4.06 -3.25 7.55
N ASP A 173 -4.37 -2.48 6.50
CA ASP A 173 -5.58 -2.65 5.70
C ASP A 173 -5.31 -2.92 4.21
N SER A 174 -4.04 -3.01 3.80
CA SER A 174 -3.68 -3.15 2.39
C SER A 174 -2.47 -4.05 2.18
N LEU A 175 -2.29 -4.50 0.94
CA LEU A 175 -1.14 -5.28 0.50
C LEU A 175 -0.49 -4.56 -0.68
N ILE A 176 0.78 -4.21 -0.54
CA ILE A 176 1.57 -3.65 -1.63
C ILE A 176 2.29 -4.79 -2.33
N THR A 177 2.14 -4.90 -3.65
CA THR A 177 2.90 -5.79 -4.50
C THR A 177 3.96 -4.99 -5.23
N VAL A 178 5.20 -5.48 -5.24
CA VAL A 178 6.34 -4.81 -5.87
C VAL A 178 7.03 -5.81 -6.79
N SER A 179 7.20 -5.44 -8.05
CA SER A 179 7.87 -6.24 -9.07
C SER A 179 8.69 -5.34 -9.99
N ASP A 180 9.43 -5.95 -10.92
CA ASP A 180 10.31 -5.23 -11.83
C ASP A 180 9.55 -4.22 -12.72
N GLY A 181 8.25 -4.45 -12.94
CA GLY A 181 7.39 -3.57 -13.74
C GLY A 181 6.73 -2.43 -12.95
N GLY A 182 6.79 -2.44 -11.61
CA GLY A 182 6.14 -1.41 -10.80
C GLY A 182 5.62 -1.89 -9.47
N PHE A 183 4.67 -1.14 -8.95
CA PHE A 183 4.00 -1.45 -7.70
C PHE A 183 2.48 -1.33 -7.80
N GLY A 184 1.79 -2.03 -6.90
CA GLY A 184 0.34 -1.99 -6.81
C GLY A 184 -0.09 -2.09 -5.36
N VAL A 185 -1.09 -1.32 -4.98
CA VAL A 185 -1.70 -1.37 -3.64
C VAL A 185 -3.07 -1.99 -3.78
N ARG A 186 -3.33 -3.06 -3.03
CA ARG A 186 -4.63 -3.73 -2.98
C ARG A 186 -5.27 -3.58 -1.60
N GLN A 187 -6.55 -3.27 -1.57
CA GLN A 187 -7.36 -3.18 -0.36
C GLN A 187 -8.67 -3.92 -0.60
N GLY A 188 -9.05 -4.82 0.31
CA GLY A 188 -10.25 -5.66 0.14
C GLY A 188 -10.24 -6.50 -1.17
N GLY A 189 -9.06 -6.84 -1.70
CA GLY A 189 -8.89 -7.58 -2.95
C GLY A 189 -8.96 -6.73 -4.24
N ALA A 190 -9.38 -5.47 -4.19
CA ALA A 190 -9.36 -4.56 -5.33
C ALA A 190 -8.03 -3.79 -5.38
N ARG A 191 -7.52 -3.49 -6.59
CA ARG A 191 -6.38 -2.55 -6.74
C ARG A 191 -6.90 -1.13 -6.56
N VAL A 192 -6.34 -0.41 -5.59
CA VAL A 192 -6.74 0.97 -5.26
C VAL A 192 -5.71 2.01 -5.69
N ALA A 193 -4.45 1.60 -5.84
CA ALA A 193 -3.38 2.45 -6.36
C ALA A 193 -2.27 1.62 -7.02
N GLY A 194 -1.34 2.31 -7.67
CA GLY A 194 -0.12 1.73 -8.19
C GLY A 194 0.54 2.63 -9.23
N GLY A 195 1.73 2.22 -9.64
CA GLY A 195 2.55 2.94 -10.61
C GLY A 195 3.52 1.98 -11.29
N GLU A 196 4.20 2.48 -12.31
CA GLU A 196 5.19 1.72 -13.07
C GLU A 196 6.60 2.16 -12.68
N PHE A 197 7.53 1.21 -12.71
CA PHE A 197 8.95 1.53 -12.64
C PHE A 197 9.50 1.62 -14.06
N THR A 198 10.13 2.74 -14.38
CA THR A 198 10.85 2.94 -15.65
C THR A 198 12.26 2.39 -15.58
N GLU A 199 12.81 2.30 -14.36
CA GLU A 199 14.11 1.72 -14.07
C GLU A 199 13.96 0.73 -12.93
N SER A 200 14.52 -0.45 -13.08
CA SER A 200 14.56 -1.45 -12.02
C SER A 200 15.87 -2.21 -12.02
N TRP A 201 16.25 -2.69 -10.84
CA TRP A 201 17.45 -3.48 -10.61
C TRP A 201 17.15 -4.54 -9.55
N ARG A 202 17.79 -5.69 -9.67
CA ARG A 202 17.67 -6.78 -8.71
C ARG A 202 19.03 -7.44 -8.53
N ALA A 203 19.33 -7.81 -7.29
CA ALA A 203 20.52 -8.60 -6.98
C ALA A 203 20.45 -9.94 -7.70
N GLN A 204 21.57 -10.35 -8.33
CA GLN A 204 21.70 -11.68 -8.89
C GLN A 204 22.13 -12.61 -7.75
N GLY A 205 21.29 -13.59 -7.43
CA GLY A 205 21.57 -14.62 -6.43
C GLY A 205 22.49 -15.72 -6.94
#